data_AF-A0A543CPU2-F1
#
_entry.id   AF-A0A543CPU2-F1
#
_cell.length_a   1.000
_cell.length_b   1.000
_cell.length_c   1.000
_cell.angle_alpha   90.00
_cell.angle_beta   90.00
_cell.angle_gamma   90.00
#
_symmetry.space_group_name_H-M   'P 1'
#
loop_
_entity.id
_entity.type
_entity.pdbx_description
1 polymer ?
#
loop_
_entity_poly.entity_id
_entity_poly.type
_entity_poly.pdbx_seq_one_letter_code
_entity_poly.pdbx_strand_id
1 'polypeptide(L)'
;MITPTPEARESADRYVDRLVAACKLKGLVTEVIEPSTKLKIGALGGHALMAEVISLRPDENEALAWHWSWGGPICAAGDIEYAVTSILHVISDAP
;
A
#
# COMPACT_ATOMS: atom_id res chain seq x y z
N MET A 1 14.44 -17.80 -4.00
CA MET A 1 13.04 -17.50 -3.61
C MET A 1 12.94 -17.76 -2.12
N ILE A 2 12.85 -16.72 -1.30
CA ILE A 2 12.74 -16.84 0.16
C ILE A 2 11.24 -16.81 0.45
N THR A 3 10.68 -17.93 0.90
CA THR A 3 9.27 -17.99 1.32
C THR A 3 9.16 -17.30 2.68
N PRO A 4 8.28 -16.30 2.85
CA PRO A 4 8.12 -15.64 4.14
C PRO A 4 7.64 -16.66 5.20
N THR A 5 8.16 -16.53 6.41
CA THR A 5 7.71 -17.34 7.55
C THR A 5 6.24 -17.02 7.87
N PRO A 6 5.49 -17.94 8.51
CA PRO A 6 4.09 -17.70 8.88
C PRO A 6 3.88 -16.42 9.69
N GLU A 7 4.80 -16.09 10.61
CA GLU A 7 4.76 -14.89 11.44
C GLU A 7 4.97 -13.60 10.63
N ALA A 8 5.88 -13.62 9.66
CA ALA A 8 6.12 -12.50 8.75
C ALA A 8 4.91 -12.26 7.84
N ARG A 9 4.25 -13.35 7.39
CA ARG A 9 3.03 -13.28 6.59
C ARG A 9 1.86 -12.71 7.39
N GLU A 10 1.65 -13.18 8.62
CA GLU A 10 0.60 -12.64 9.50
C GLU A 10 0.82 -11.15 9.77
N SER A 11 2.07 -10.74 9.94
CA SER A 11 2.44 -9.32 10.10
C SER A 11 2.13 -8.51 8.84
N ALA A 12 2.43 -9.04 7.66
CA ALA A 12 2.15 -8.41 6.37
C ALA A 12 0.64 -8.26 6.11
N ASP A 13 -0.15 -9.30 6.40
CA ASP A 13 -1.61 -9.24 6.31
C ASP A 13 -2.19 -8.13 7.20
N ARG A 14 -1.71 -8.02 8.45
CA ARG A 14 -2.12 -6.94 9.36
C ARG A 14 -1.79 -5.56 8.81
N TYR A 15 -0.64 -5.37 8.16
CA TYR A 15 -0.28 -4.07 7.56
C TYR A 15 -1.18 -3.74 6.36
N VAL A 16 -1.46 -4.73 5.50
CA VAL A 16 -2.39 -4.58 4.38
C VAL A 16 -3.78 -4.21 4.87
N ASP A 17 -4.33 -4.92 5.85
CA ASP A 17 -5.66 -4.65 6.41
C ASP A 17 -5.75 -3.26 7.03
N ARG A 18 -4.72 -2.84 7.78
CA ARG A 18 -4.65 -1.51 8.38
C ARG A 18 -4.61 -0.42 7.32
N LEU A 19 -3.82 -0.61 6.26
CA LEU A 19 -3.74 0.37 5.18
C LEU A 19 -5.06 0.45 4.41
N VAL A 20 -5.67 -0.68 4.09
CA VAL A 20 -7.00 -0.76 3.46
C VAL A 20 -8.05 -0.02 4.28
N ALA A 21 -8.10 -0.27 5.59
CA ALA A 21 -9.04 0.40 6.49
C ALA A 21 -8.81 1.92 6.51
N ALA A 22 -7.54 2.36 6.61
CA ALA A 22 -7.20 3.77 6.64
C ALA A 22 -7.50 4.49 5.31
N CYS A 23 -7.23 3.86 4.16
CA CYS A 23 -7.61 4.37 2.85
C CYS A 23 -9.13 4.53 2.71
N LYS A 24 -9.93 3.55 3.15
CA LYS A 24 -11.39 3.62 3.13
C LYS A 24 -11.93 4.77 3.97
N LEU A 25 -11.35 5.02 5.14
CA LEU A 25 -11.71 6.17 5.99
C LEU A 25 -11.44 7.53 5.34
N LYS A 26 -10.54 7.58 4.35
CA LYS A 26 -10.25 8.78 3.55
C LYS A 26 -11.00 8.83 2.21
N GLY A 27 -11.95 7.92 1.99
CA GLY A 27 -12.74 7.89 0.75
C GLY A 27 -12.01 7.30 -0.45
N LEU A 28 -10.90 6.59 -0.23
CA LEU A 28 -10.20 5.84 -1.27
C LEU A 28 -10.82 4.45 -1.43
N VAL A 29 -10.78 3.95 -2.67
CA VAL A 29 -11.14 2.58 -3.03
C VAL A 29 -9.86 1.76 -3.08
N THR A 30 -9.86 0.60 -2.41
CA THR A 30 -8.71 -0.31 -2.38
C THR A 30 -9.09 -1.68 -2.94
N GLU A 31 -8.25 -2.24 -3.79
CA GLU A 31 -8.33 -3.59 -4.32
C GLU A 31 -7.04 -4.35 -3.94
N VAL A 32 -7.17 -5.53 -3.33
CA VAL A 32 -6.02 -6.39 -3.02
C VAL A 32 -5.71 -7.21 -4.27
N ILE A 33 -4.58 -6.93 -4.93
CA ILE A 33 -4.16 -7.66 -6.13
C ILE A 33 -3.46 -8.96 -5.73
N GLU A 34 -2.54 -8.87 -4.76
CA GLU A 34 -1.82 -10.00 -4.21
C GLU A 34 -1.97 -9.95 -2.68
N PRO A 35 -2.47 -11.03 -2.05
CA PRO A 35 -2.61 -11.09 -0.60
C PRO A 35 -1.28 -10.76 0.09
N SER A 36 -1.35 -10.01 1.18
CA SER A 36 -0.19 -9.63 2.00
C SER A 36 0.85 -8.72 1.32
N THR A 37 0.79 -8.47 0.01
CA THR A 37 1.93 -7.86 -0.72
C THR A 37 1.57 -6.76 -1.70
N LYS A 38 0.36 -6.70 -2.26
CA LYS A 38 0.08 -5.76 -3.35
C LYS A 38 -1.35 -5.23 -3.35
N LEU A 39 -1.45 -3.91 -3.43
CA LEU A 39 -2.70 -3.17 -3.39
C LEU A 39 -2.78 -2.24 -4.60
N LYS A 40 -3.99 -2.12 -5.16
CA LYS A 40 -4.36 -1.02 -6.04
C LYS A 40 -5.26 -0.07 -5.26
N ILE A 41 -5.00 1.22 -5.33
CA ILE A 41 -5.71 2.24 -4.57
C ILE A 41 -6.11 3.36 -5.53
N GLY A 42 -7.37 3.75 -5.51
CA GLY A 42 -7.91 4.82 -6.37
C GLY A 42 -8.91 5.70 -5.63
N ALA A 43 -9.37 6.77 -6.29
CA ALA A 43 -10.44 7.63 -5.76
C ALA A 43 -11.84 7.04 -6.01
N LEU A 44 -12.77 7.28 -5.09
CA LEU A 44 -14.18 6.90 -5.26
C LEU A 44 -14.79 7.66 -6.45
N GLY A 45 -15.28 6.93 -7.45
CA GLY A 45 -15.84 7.53 -8.68
C GLY A 45 -14.80 8.17 -9.60
N GLY A 46 -13.50 8.03 -9.29
CA GLY A 46 -12.40 8.49 -10.12
C GLY A 46 -12.21 7.64 -11.37
N HIS A 47 -11.57 8.22 -12.39
CA HIS A 47 -11.22 7.49 -13.59
C HIS A 47 -10.20 6.39 -13.25
N ALA A 48 -10.19 5.27 -13.99
CA ALA A 48 -9.26 4.15 -13.73
C ALA A 48 -7.76 4.55 -13.81
N LEU A 49 -7.46 5.71 -14.39
CA LEU A 49 -6.14 6.33 -14.47
C LEU A 49 -5.72 7.05 -13.17
N MET A 50 -6.65 7.34 -12.27
CA MET A 50 -6.41 7.93 -10.95
C MET A 50 -6.29 6.84 -9.88
N ALA A 51 -5.64 5.72 -10.23
CA ALA A 51 -5.38 4.62 -9.32
C ALA A 51 -3.89 4.28 -9.35
N GLU A 52 -3.31 4.13 -8.18
CA GLU A 52 -1.92 3.75 -7.99
C GLU A 52 -1.81 2.31 -7.49
N VAL A 53 -0.73 1.62 -7.87
CA VAL A 53 -0.40 0.30 -7.34
C VAL A 53 0.76 0.44 -6.38
N ILE A 54 0.60 -0.11 -5.18
CA ILE A 54 1.66 -0.15 -4.18
C ILE A 54 1.96 -1.59 -3.80
N SER A 55 3.19 -1.82 -3.35
CA SER A 55 3.64 -3.12 -2.87
C SER A 55 4.24 -3.03 -1.47
N LEU A 56 3.98 -4.05 -0.66
CA LEU A 56 4.62 -4.29 0.62
C LEU A 56 5.77 -5.27 0.39
N ARG A 57 7.00 -4.83 0.62
CA ARG A 57 8.19 -5.67 0.47
C ARG A 57 9.27 -5.25 1.46
N PRO A 58 10.24 -6.13 1.75
CA PRO A 58 11.38 -5.77 2.58
C PRO A 58 12.20 -4.64 1.95
N ASP A 59 12.67 -3.71 2.77
CA ASP A 59 13.67 -2.70 2.42
C ASP A 59 15.10 -3.25 2.54
N GLU A 60 16.10 -2.36 2.43
CA GLU A 60 17.53 -2.72 2.55
C GLU A 60 17.90 -3.29 3.92
N ASN A 61 17.09 -3.05 4.95
CA ASN A 61 17.27 -3.54 6.31
C ASN A 61 16.41 -4.78 6.62
N GLU A 62 15.84 -5.42 5.59
CA GLU A 62 14.89 -6.53 5.72
C GLU A 62 13.58 -6.17 6.46
N ALA A 63 13.30 -4.88 6.67
CA ALA A 63 12.07 -4.42 7.30
C ALA A 63 10.99 -4.17 6.24
N LEU A 64 9.73 -4.52 6.54
CA LEU A 64 8.63 -4.30 5.60
C LEU A 64 8.41 -2.79 5.38
N ALA A 65 8.37 -2.40 4.10
CA ALA A 65 8.11 -1.04 3.65
C ALA A 65 7.10 -1.03 2.50
N TRP A 66 6.38 0.07 2.39
CA TRP A 66 5.50 0.35 1.26
C TRP A 66 6.32 0.95 0.12
N HIS A 67 6.05 0.52 -1.11
CA HIS A 67 6.72 1.01 -2.32
C HIS A 67 5.72 1.32 -3.42
N TRP A 68 6.02 2.37 -4.18
CA TRP A 68 5.31 2.72 -5.41
C TRP A 68 5.58 1.70 -6.53
N SER A 69 4.63 1.55 -7.44
CA SER A 69 4.79 0.72 -8.64
C SER A 69 5.96 1.17 -9.53
N TRP A 70 6.27 2.46 -9.57
CA TRP A 70 7.38 3.05 -10.32
C TRP A 70 8.75 2.98 -9.61
N GLY A 71 8.86 2.25 -8.49
CA GLY A 71 10.17 1.78 -7.98
C GLY A 71 10.79 2.58 -6.82
N GLY A 72 10.06 3.48 -6.16
CA GLY A 72 10.54 4.20 -4.96
C GLY A 72 9.88 3.71 -3.65
N PRO A 73 10.58 3.76 -2.50
CA PRO A 73 9.93 3.57 -1.20
C PRO A 73 8.97 4.73 -0.90
N ILE A 74 7.89 4.41 -0.19
CA ILE A 74 6.95 5.38 0.37
C ILE A 74 7.37 5.65 1.82
N CYS A 75 7.28 4.61 2.66
CA CYS A 75 7.60 4.64 4.09
C CYS A 75 7.64 3.22 4.66
N ALA A 76 8.01 3.10 5.94
CA ALA A 76 7.90 1.84 6.68
C ALA A 76 6.45 1.33 6.73
N ALA A 77 6.26 0.01 6.81
CA ALA A 77 4.93 -0.60 6.82
C ALA A 77 4.03 -0.13 7.97
N GLY A 78 4.64 0.21 9.12
CA GLY A 78 3.95 0.69 10.32
C GLY A 78 3.42 2.12 10.22
N ASP A 79 3.96 2.96 9.33
CA ASP A 79 3.60 4.37 9.15
C ASP A 79 2.37 4.53 8.24
N ILE A 80 1.26 3.91 8.65
CA ILE A 80 0.02 3.84 7.86
C ILE A 80 -0.53 5.24 7.53
N GLU A 81 -0.50 6.18 8.47
CA GLU A 81 -1.03 7.53 8.26
C GLU A 81 -0.23 8.31 7.19
N TYR A 82 1.11 8.19 7.24
CA TYR A 82 1.99 8.80 6.24
C TYR A 82 1.78 8.16 4.86
N ALA A 83 1.66 6.82 4.81
CA ALA A 83 1.37 6.10 3.58
C ALA A 83 0.08 6.63 2.92
N VAL A 84 -1.01 6.71 3.68
CA VAL A 84 -2.31 7.20 3.17
C VAL A 84 -2.22 8.65 2.70
N THR A 85 -1.51 9.51 3.43
CA THR A 85 -1.33 10.92 3.04
C THR A 85 -0.58 11.04 1.71
N SER A 86 0.48 10.25 1.54
CA SER A 86 1.26 10.21 0.30
C SER A 86 0.43 9.68 -0.87
N ILE A 87 -0.37 8.63 -0.65
CA ILE A 87 -1.26 8.03 -1.64
C ILE A 87 -2.34 9.03 -2.07
N LEU A 88 -2.96 9.73 -1.11
CA LEU A 88 -3.95 10.77 -1.40
C LEU A 88 -3.37 11.88 -2.27
N HIS A 89 -2.16 12.34 -1.96
CA HIS A 89 -1.50 13.38 -2.75
C HIS A 89 -1.30 12.93 -4.21
N VAL A 90 -0.77 11.73 -4.42
CA VAL A 90 -0.55 11.17 -5.77
C VAL A 90 -1.86 11.00 -6.54
N ILE A 91 -2.91 10.48 -5.89
CA ILE A 91 -4.19 10.22 -6.54
C ILE A 91 -4.97 11.50 -6.80
N SER A 92 -4.84 12.51 -5.94
CA SER A 92 -5.60 13.77 -6.04
C SER A 92 -4.97 14.80 -6.98
N ASP A 93 -3.65 14.74 -7.19
CA ASP A 93 -2.94 15.60 -8.15
C ASP A 93 -2.86 15.01 -9.57
N ALA A 94 -3.56 13.89 -9.84
CA ALA A 94 -3.68 13.39 -11.19
C ALA A 94 -4.50 14.40 -12.06
N PRO A 95 -3.97 14.80 -13.24
CA PRO A 95 -4.47 15.93 -14.04
C PRO A 95 -5.86 15.73 -14.64
#